data_AF-A0A3S4TQV8-F1
#
_entry.id   AF-A0A3S4TQV8-F1
#
_cell.length_a   1.000
_cell.length_b   1.000
_cell.length_c   1.000
_cell.angle_alpha   90.00
_cell.angle_beta   90.00
_cell.angle_gamma   90.00
#
_symmetry.space_group_name_H-M   'P 1'
#
loop_
_entity.id
_entity.type
_entity.pdbx_description
1 polymer ?
#
loop_
_entity_poly.entity_id
_entity_poly.type
_entity_poly.pdbx_seq_one_letter_code
_entity_poly.pdbx_strand_id
1 'polypeptide(L)'
;HTLARLARSRSEIVGLTADLGKYTDLHVFAQEHPDRFYQMGMAEQVLMSAAAGLAREGFKPFATTYAVFASRRAYDFICMAIAEENLDVKFVCALPGLTTGYGPSHQATEDIAIFRGMPNLTIID
;
A
#
# COMPACT_ATOMS: atom_id res chain seq x y z
N HIS A 1 -6.25 11.63 6.93
CA HIS A 1 -5.66 12.70 7.78
C HIS A 1 -4.47 12.29 8.65
N THR A 2 -4.51 11.16 9.38
CA THR A 2 -3.44 10.77 10.32
C THR A 2 -2.04 10.72 9.69
N LEU A 3 -1.91 10.11 8.50
CA LEU A 3 -0.63 10.03 7.79
C LEU A 3 -0.07 11.41 7.43
N ALA A 4 -0.91 12.30 6.87
CA ALA A 4 -0.50 13.66 6.51
C ALA A 4 -0.01 14.46 7.74
N ARG A 5 -0.70 14.33 8.88
CA ARG A 5 -0.27 14.93 10.15
C ARG A 5 1.07 14.37 10.62
N LEU A 6 1.24 13.05 10.59
CA LEU A 6 2.47 12.38 11.01
C LEU A 6 3.67 12.81 10.16
N ALA A 7 3.46 13.00 8.86
CA ALA A 7 4.51 13.40 7.93
C ALA A 7 5.02 14.83 8.14
N ARG A 8 4.32 15.69 8.90
CA ARG A 8 4.80 17.04 9.25
C ARG A 8 6.06 17.02 10.11
N SER A 9 6.25 15.98 10.93
CA SER A 9 7.42 15.82 11.81
C SER A 9 8.32 14.65 11.42
N ARG A 10 8.01 13.98 10.30
CA ARG A 10 8.73 12.78 9.82
C ARG A 10 8.97 12.91 8.33
N SER A 11 10.14 13.43 7.98
CA SER A 11 10.52 13.72 6.59
C SER A 11 10.71 12.47 5.75
N GLU A 12 11.02 11.34 6.38
CA GLU A 12 11.23 10.05 5.73
C GLU A 12 9.94 9.39 5.23
N ILE A 13 8.76 9.86 5.67
CA ILE A 13 7.47 9.31 5.23
C ILE A 13 7.17 9.77 3.82
N VAL A 14 6.83 8.81 2.96
CA VAL A 14 6.38 9.01 1.58
C VAL A 14 5.07 8.26 1.34
N GLY A 15 4.18 8.86 0.56
CA GLY A 15 2.87 8.30 0.22
C GLY A 15 2.85 7.81 -1.22
N LEU A 16 2.43 6.57 -1.45
CA LEU A 16 2.34 5.99 -2.79
C LEU A 16 0.93 5.45 -3.07
N THR A 17 0.47 5.53 -4.31
CA THR A 17 -0.80 4.91 -4.71
C THR A 17 -0.78 4.41 -6.15
N ALA A 18 -1.68 3.48 -6.46
CA ALA A 18 -1.94 2.99 -7.80
C ALA A 18 -3.29 3.52 -8.33
N ASP A 19 -3.36 4.82 -8.63
CA ASP A 19 -4.54 5.55 -9.12
C ASP A 19 -5.77 5.52 -8.19
N LEU A 20 -5.57 5.28 -6.89
CA LEU A 20 -6.66 5.17 -5.91
C LEU A 20 -6.60 6.24 -4.80
N GLY A 21 -5.73 7.24 -4.92
CA GLY A 21 -5.50 8.22 -3.83
C GLY A 21 -6.74 8.97 -3.36
N LYS A 22 -7.74 9.19 -4.23
CA LYS A 22 -9.03 9.76 -3.80
C LYS A 22 -9.81 8.79 -2.91
N TYR A 23 -9.80 7.51 -3.23
CA TYR A 23 -10.60 6.47 -2.57
C TYR A 23 -9.91 5.86 -1.34
N THR A 24 -8.60 6.06 -1.19
CA THR A 24 -7.81 5.64 -0.02
C THR A 24 -7.45 6.81 0.91
N ASP A 25 -8.08 7.98 0.71
CA ASP A 25 -7.79 9.25 1.40
C ASP A 25 -6.34 9.76 1.29
N LEU A 26 -5.51 9.14 0.45
CA LEU A 26 -4.13 9.58 0.24
C LEU A 26 -4.06 10.93 -0.50
N HIS A 27 -5.13 11.36 -1.16
CA HIS A 27 -5.23 12.70 -1.76
C HIS A 27 -5.02 13.83 -0.73
N VAL A 28 -5.36 13.61 0.55
CA VAL A 28 -5.06 14.57 1.62
C VAL A 28 -3.55 14.68 1.86
N PHE A 29 -2.84 13.54 1.84
CA PHE A 29 -1.38 13.54 1.94
C PHE A 29 -0.75 14.21 0.72
N ALA A 30 -1.27 13.96 -0.48
CA ALA A 30 -0.79 14.58 -1.72
C ALA A 30 -0.92 16.11 -1.70
N GLN A 31 -1.99 16.64 -1.12
CA GLN A 31 -2.18 18.09 -0.99
C GLN A 31 -1.23 18.74 0.01
N GLU A 32 -0.99 18.09 1.17
CA GLU A 32 -0.12 18.65 2.21
C GLU A 32 1.39 18.44 1.92
N HIS A 33 1.74 17.35 1.24
CA HIS A 33 3.14 16.92 1.01
C HIS A 33 3.36 16.49 -0.45
N PRO A 34 3.16 17.39 -1.44
CA PRO A 34 3.19 17.04 -2.87
C PRO A 34 4.52 16.44 -3.31
N ASP A 35 5.65 16.92 -2.77
CA ASP A 35 7.00 16.45 -3.12
C ASP A 35 7.32 15.04 -2.58
N ARG A 36 6.43 14.47 -1.75
CA ARG A 36 6.58 13.14 -1.13
C ARG A 36 5.44 12.20 -1.50
N PHE A 37 4.62 12.58 -2.47
CA PHE A 37 3.52 11.79 -2.99
C PHE A 37 3.88 11.24 -4.37
N TYR A 38 3.71 9.94 -4.56
CA TYR A 38 4.02 9.27 -5.81
C TYR A 38 2.81 8.49 -6.33
N GLN A 39 2.41 8.83 -7.56
CA GLN A 39 1.36 8.14 -8.31
C GLN A 39 2.00 7.13 -9.27
N MET A 40 1.60 5.86 -9.17
CA MET A 40 2.14 4.75 -9.95
C MET A 40 1.22 4.32 -11.10
N GLY A 41 0.08 4.98 -11.27
CA GLY A 41 -0.96 4.58 -12.23
C GLY A 41 -1.67 3.29 -11.79
N MET A 42 -2.46 2.66 -12.65
CA MET A 42 -3.12 1.37 -12.35
C MET A 42 -2.14 0.17 -12.42
N ALA A 43 -1.04 0.25 -11.66
CA ALA A 43 0.07 -0.70 -11.69
C ALA A 43 0.55 -1.06 -10.28
N GLU A 44 -0.17 -1.96 -9.60
CA GLU A 44 0.11 -2.33 -8.22
C GLU A 44 1.43 -3.08 -8.04
N GLN A 45 1.90 -3.80 -9.07
CA GLN A 45 3.24 -4.40 -9.06
C GLN A 45 4.31 -3.31 -8.97
N VAL A 46 4.18 -2.25 -9.80
CA VAL A 46 5.09 -1.09 -9.78
C VAL A 46 4.99 -0.37 -8.44
N LEU A 47 3.78 -0.20 -7.90
CA LEU A 47 3.55 0.39 -6.57
C LEU A 47 4.36 -0.32 -5.48
N MET A 48 4.29 -1.66 -5.42
CA MET A 48 4.98 -2.44 -4.39
C MET A 48 6.49 -2.47 -4.61
N SER A 49 6.98 -2.60 -5.85
CA SER A 49 8.41 -2.52 -6.16
C SER A 49 9.01 -1.15 -5.88
N ALA A 50 8.30 -0.07 -6.21
CA ALA A 50 8.76 1.29 -5.91
C ALA A 50 8.82 1.52 -4.39
N ALA A 51 7.82 1.03 -3.65
CA ALA A 51 7.84 1.08 -2.20
C ALA A 51 9.03 0.29 -1.62
N ALA A 52 9.32 -0.92 -2.12
CA ALA A 52 10.49 -1.69 -1.72
C ALA A 52 11.80 -0.92 -1.96
N GLY A 53 11.97 -0.33 -3.15
CA GLY A 53 13.15 0.50 -3.46
C GLY A 53 13.30 1.70 -2.52
N LEU A 54 12.22 2.45 -2.27
CA LEU A 54 12.23 3.58 -1.33
C LEU A 54 12.57 3.15 0.10
N ALA A 55 12.08 2.00 0.55
CA ALA A 55 12.41 1.47 1.87
C ALA A 55 13.91 1.15 2.00
N ARG A 56 14.56 0.63 0.93
CA ARG A 56 16.02 0.39 0.91
C ARG A 56 16.83 1.68 0.99
N GLU A 57 16.32 2.77 0.44
CA GLU A 57 16.92 4.11 0.53
C GLU A 57 16.61 4.84 1.85
N GLY A 58 16.02 4.15 2.83
CA GLY A 58 15.77 4.68 4.17
C GLY A 58 14.47 5.48 4.32
N PHE A 59 13.61 5.52 3.30
CA PHE A 59 12.27 6.08 3.43
C PHE A 59 11.32 5.12 4.14
N LYS A 60 10.19 5.65 4.61
CA LYS A 60 9.08 4.89 5.19
C LYS A 60 7.86 4.99 4.28
N PRO A 61 7.74 4.10 3.28
CA PRO A 61 6.67 4.15 2.30
C PRO A 61 5.34 3.65 2.89
N PHE A 62 4.30 4.45 2.66
CA PHE A 62 2.91 4.08 2.84
C PHE A 62 2.25 3.95 1.47
N ALA A 63 2.20 2.72 0.96
CA ALA A 63 1.58 2.38 -0.32
C ALA A 63 0.08 2.09 -0.11
N THR A 64 -0.79 2.70 -0.90
CA THR A 64 -2.25 2.52 -0.78
C THR A 64 -2.85 1.98 -2.07
N THR A 65 -3.68 0.95 -1.93
CA THR A 65 -4.50 0.38 -3.01
C THR A 65 -5.69 -0.37 -2.40
N TYR A 66 -6.52 -1.04 -3.19
CA TYR A 66 -7.55 -1.94 -2.65
C TYR A 66 -6.95 -3.30 -2.28
N ALA A 67 -7.52 -3.92 -1.25
CA ALA A 67 -7.11 -5.22 -0.74
C ALA A 67 -7.04 -6.26 -1.85
N VAL A 68 -8.02 -6.29 -2.75
CA VAL A 68 -8.06 -7.22 -3.87
C VAL A 68 -6.87 -7.03 -4.84
N PHE A 69 -6.43 -5.80 -5.05
CA PHE A 69 -5.34 -5.51 -5.98
C PHE A 69 -4.00 -5.79 -5.31
N ALA A 70 -3.84 -5.46 -4.03
CA ALA A 70 -2.65 -5.87 -3.27
C ALA A 70 -2.53 -7.41 -3.20
N SER A 71 -3.59 -8.10 -2.80
CA SER A 71 -3.56 -9.54 -2.51
C SER A 71 -3.58 -10.43 -3.76
N ARG A 72 -4.28 -10.04 -4.84
CA ARG A 72 -4.36 -10.85 -6.07
C ARG A 72 -3.38 -10.41 -7.15
N ARG A 73 -3.18 -9.10 -7.34
CA ARG A 73 -2.38 -8.58 -8.47
C ARG A 73 -0.92 -8.31 -8.11
N ALA A 74 -0.63 -7.88 -6.87
CA ALA A 74 0.72 -7.55 -6.43
C ALA A 74 1.38 -8.61 -5.52
N TYR A 75 0.71 -9.75 -5.29
CA TYR A 75 1.14 -10.80 -4.36
C TYR A 75 2.63 -11.16 -4.45
N ASP A 76 3.08 -11.57 -5.64
CA ASP A 76 4.46 -12.05 -5.86
C ASP A 76 5.50 -10.95 -5.58
N PHE A 77 5.18 -9.71 -5.96
CA PHE A 77 6.04 -8.55 -5.74
C PHE A 77 6.13 -8.19 -4.25
N ILE A 78 5.04 -8.34 -3.49
CA ILE A 78 5.09 -8.16 -2.03
C ILE A 78 5.92 -9.27 -1.41
N CYS A 79 5.71 -10.53 -1.83
CA CYS A 79 6.43 -11.68 -1.29
C CYS A 79 7.95 -11.54 -1.52
N MET A 80 8.36 -11.33 -2.76
CA MET A 80 9.78 -11.31 -3.16
C MET A 80 10.47 -10.00 -2.82
N ALA A 81 9.85 -8.84 -3.07
CA ALA A 81 10.54 -7.56 -2.93
C ALA A 81 10.44 -6.96 -1.52
N ILE A 82 9.42 -7.32 -0.73
CA ILE A 82 9.14 -6.69 0.58
C ILE A 82 9.30 -7.71 1.72
N ALA A 83 8.55 -8.81 1.66
CA ALA A 83 8.42 -9.76 2.75
C ALA A 83 9.70 -10.59 2.96
N GLU A 84 10.30 -11.09 1.88
CA GLU A 84 11.56 -11.86 1.93
C GLU A 84 12.69 -11.10 2.62
N GLU A 85 12.84 -9.81 2.30
CA GLU A 85 13.88 -8.93 2.86
C GLU A 85 13.45 -8.22 4.16
N ASN A 86 12.24 -8.48 4.66
CA ASN A 86 11.67 -7.84 5.86
C ASN A 86 11.78 -6.30 5.81
N LEU A 87 11.46 -5.70 4.66
CA LEU A 87 11.57 -4.25 4.46
C LEU A 87 10.48 -3.47 5.21
N ASP A 88 10.81 -2.24 5.64
CA ASP A 88 9.92 -1.36 6.43
C ASP A 88 8.82 -0.68 5.59
N VAL A 89 8.05 -1.45 4.82
CA VAL A 89 6.96 -1.00 3.95
C VAL A 89 5.60 -1.18 4.62
N LYS A 90 4.72 -0.18 4.49
CA LYS A 90 3.32 -0.26 4.93
C LYS A 90 2.44 -0.21 3.71
N PHE A 91 1.84 -1.33 3.33
CA PHE A 91 0.80 -1.35 2.30
C PHE A 91 -0.58 -1.35 2.96
N VAL A 92 -1.29 -0.23 2.83
CA VAL A 92 -2.61 0.00 3.43
C VAL A 92 -3.68 -0.32 2.40
N CYS A 93 -4.43 -1.38 2.68
CA CYS A 93 -5.37 -1.98 1.76
C CYS A 93 -6.81 -1.54 2.09
N ALA A 94 -7.44 -0.76 1.22
CA ALA A 94 -8.85 -0.38 1.39
C ALA A 94 -9.79 -1.44 0.78
N LEU A 95 -11.06 -1.41 1.20
CA LEU A 95 -12.08 -2.39 0.80
C LEU A 95 -11.71 -3.87 1.09
N PRO A 96 -11.28 -4.23 2.32
CA PRO A 96 -11.10 -5.64 2.68
C PRO A 96 -12.46 -6.35 2.75
N GLY A 97 -12.48 -7.67 2.54
CA GLY A 97 -13.70 -8.48 2.70
C GLY A 97 -14.88 -8.05 1.81
N LEU A 98 -16.08 -7.99 2.41
CA LEU A 98 -17.36 -7.71 1.75
C LEU A 98 -17.85 -6.28 1.99
N THR A 99 -16.98 -5.28 1.81
CA THR A 99 -17.31 -3.87 2.13
C THR A 99 -17.80 -3.06 0.92
N THR A 100 -17.97 -3.66 -0.26
CA THR A 100 -18.33 -2.96 -1.49
C THR A 100 -19.36 -3.70 -2.35
N GLY A 101 -20.15 -2.92 -3.11
CA GLY A 101 -21.13 -3.39 -4.10
C GLY A 101 -20.56 -3.66 -5.50
N TYR A 102 -19.25 -3.47 -5.73
CA TYR A 102 -18.59 -3.70 -7.03
C TYR A 102 -18.52 -5.18 -7.45
N GLY A 103 -19.01 -6.10 -6.61
CA GLY A 103 -19.07 -7.53 -6.87
C GLY A 103 -17.74 -8.27 -6.63
N PRO A 104 -17.66 -9.56 -6.99
CA PRO A 104 -16.55 -10.44 -6.63
C PRO A 104 -15.16 -9.97 -7.09
N SER A 105 -15.11 -9.14 -8.14
CA SER A 105 -13.86 -8.57 -8.65
C SER A 105 -13.19 -7.59 -7.67
N HIS A 106 -13.95 -7.03 -6.72
CA HIS A 106 -13.50 -6.03 -5.75
C HIS A 106 -13.74 -6.44 -4.30
N GLN A 107 -14.25 -7.66 -4.07
CA GLN A 107 -14.45 -8.22 -2.74
C GLN A 107 -13.24 -9.08 -2.40
N ALA A 108 -12.48 -8.65 -1.40
CA ALA A 108 -11.24 -9.29 -0.97
C ALA A 108 -11.53 -10.21 0.23
N THR A 109 -12.30 -11.27 0.03
CA THR A 109 -12.72 -12.19 1.11
C THR A 109 -11.62 -13.12 1.62
N GLU A 110 -10.51 -13.17 0.89
CA GLU A 110 -9.41 -14.09 1.12
C GLU A 110 -8.06 -13.38 1.32
N ASP A 111 -8.02 -12.06 1.36
CA ASP A 111 -6.80 -11.27 1.51
C ASP A 111 -5.99 -11.64 2.75
N ILE A 112 -6.63 -11.80 3.91
CA ILE A 112 -5.97 -12.26 5.14
C ILE A 112 -5.37 -13.66 4.95
N ALA A 113 -6.11 -14.57 4.31
CA ALA A 113 -5.63 -15.93 4.07
C ALA A 113 -4.41 -15.95 3.13
N ILE A 114 -4.44 -15.12 2.08
CA ILE A 114 -3.34 -14.93 1.14
C ILE A 114 -2.12 -14.33 1.86
N PHE A 115 -2.27 -13.21 2.56
CA PHE A 115 -1.15 -12.53 3.20
C PHE A 115 -0.57 -13.30 4.38
N ARG A 116 -1.38 -14.08 5.13
CA ARG A 116 -0.85 -14.96 6.19
C ARG A 116 0.05 -16.07 5.68
N GLY A 117 0.06 -16.34 4.38
CA GLY A 117 1.01 -17.28 3.76
C GLY A 117 2.42 -16.70 3.60
N MET A 118 2.60 -15.38 3.71
CA MET A 118 3.91 -14.74 3.52
C MET A 118 4.70 -14.68 4.85
N PRO A 119 6.03 -14.87 4.83
CA PRO A 119 6.86 -14.66 6.01
C PRO A 119 6.93 -13.18 6.39
N ASN A 120 7.32 -12.89 7.63
CA ASN A 120 7.66 -11.55 8.14
C ASN A 120 6.54 -10.48 8.14
N LEU A 121 5.41 -10.73 7.49
CA LEU A 121 4.29 -9.79 7.50
C LEU A 121 3.63 -9.72 8.89
N THR A 122 3.44 -8.49 9.36
CA THR A 122 2.48 -8.19 10.43
C THR A 122 1.19 -7.71 9.78
N ILE A 123 0.10 -8.43 10.02
CA ILE A 123 -1.24 -8.07 9.50
C ILE A 123 -2.02 -7.38 10.62
N ILE A 124 -2.59 -6.22 10.29
CA ILE A 124 -3.48 -5.46 11.15
C ILE A 124 -4.79 -5.27 10.37
N ASP A 125 -5.89 -5.78 10.93
CA ASP A 125 -7.27 -5.65 10.43
C ASP A 125 -8.11 -4.95 11.50
#